data_AF-A0A2D4TTA1-F1
#
_entry.id   AF-A0A2D4TTA1-F1
#
_cell.length_a   1.000
_cell.length_b   1.000
_cell.length_c   1.000
_cell.angle_alpha   90.00
_cell.angle_beta   90.00
_cell.angle_gamma   90.00
#
_symmetry.space_group_name_H-M   'P 1'
#
loop_
_entity.id
_entity.type
_entity.pdbx_description
1 polymer ?
#
loop_
_entity_poly.entity_id
_entity_poly.type
_entity_poly.pdbx_seq_one_letter_code
_entity_poly.pdbx_strand_id
1 'polypeptide(L)'
;MRILILFMLSMVSYAAPTDFSECKGKEANYYVAKFTKKGTPKGWLQATRMHQAFYKDRGSDILVVPMLQYKRDSEGNITDKVHRITSMVVGSQESWKKWRENRDNLTEADSDEYDAYVSLYNKHTELTVQRKLCIL
;
A
#
# COMPACT_ATOMS: atom_id res chain seq x y z
N MET A 1 -44.37 0.75 14.76
CA MET A 1 -43.29 0.35 13.83
C MET A 1 -42.15 1.37 13.69
N ARG A 2 -42.38 2.70 13.77
CA ARG A 2 -41.28 3.70 13.68
C ARG A 2 -40.25 3.62 14.83
N ILE A 3 -40.67 3.29 16.05
CA ILE A 3 -39.78 3.21 17.23
C ILE A 3 -38.87 1.97 17.20
N LEU A 4 -39.32 0.87 16.57
CA LEU A 4 -38.52 -0.36 16.46
C LEU A 4 -37.32 -0.19 15.50
N ILE A 5 -37.47 0.66 14.47
CA ILE A 5 -36.43 0.91 13.46
C ILE A 5 -35.29 1.76 14.05
N LEU A 6 -35.61 2.67 14.99
CA LEU A 6 -34.62 3.51 15.68
C LEU A 6 -33.73 2.70 16.65
N PHE A 7 -34.25 1.62 17.25
CA PHE A 7 -33.47 0.74 18.14
C PHE A 7 -32.50 -0.19 17.38
N MET A 8 -32.80 -0.52 16.12
CA MET A 8 -31.90 -1.31 15.26
C MET A 8 -30.70 -0.48 14.76
N LEU A 9 -30.86 0.84 14.60
CA LEU A 9 -29.75 1.72 14.20
C LEU A 9 -28.71 1.95 15.30
N SER A 10 -29.09 1.84 16.58
CA SER A 10 -28.17 2.08 17.71
C SER A 10 -27.23 0.91 18.02
N MET A 11 -27.38 -0.24 17.34
CA MET A 11 -26.56 -1.44 17.56
C MET A 11 -25.42 -1.59 16.56
N VAL A 12 -25.28 -0.67 15.60
CA VAL A 12 -24.11 -0.65 14.71
C VAL A 12 -22.97 0.09 15.39
N SER A 13 -22.44 -0.50 16.48
CA SER A 13 -21.11 -0.11 16.95
C SER A 13 -20.12 -0.73 15.97
N TYR A 14 -19.46 0.08 15.14
CA TYR A 14 -18.26 -0.35 14.43
C TYR A 14 -17.16 -0.55 15.47
N ALA A 15 -17.15 -1.71 16.13
CA ALA A 15 -16.02 -2.10 16.97
C ALA A 15 -14.77 -2.09 16.11
N ALA A 16 -13.70 -1.46 16.59
CA ALA A 16 -12.42 -1.47 15.88
C ALA A 16 -11.93 -2.92 15.78
N PRO A 17 -11.47 -3.38 14.59
CA PRO A 17 -10.98 -4.74 14.43
C PRO A 17 -9.74 -4.94 15.31
N THR A 18 -9.71 -6.06 16.03
CA THR A 18 -8.53 -6.48 16.80
C THR A 18 -7.67 -7.45 15.99
N ASP A 19 -8.29 -8.19 15.07
CA ASP A 19 -7.62 -9.07 14.13
C ASP A 19 -7.73 -8.58 12.68
N PHE A 20 -6.73 -8.86 11.85
CA PHE A 20 -6.76 -8.44 10.45
C PHE A 20 -7.91 -9.10 9.66
N SER A 21 -8.29 -10.34 10.02
CA SER A 21 -9.44 -11.04 9.42
C SER A 21 -10.77 -10.34 9.65
N GLU A 22 -10.86 -9.43 10.62
CA GLU A 22 -12.04 -8.64 10.93
C GLU A 22 -12.05 -7.30 10.19
N CYS A 23 -11.02 -7.00 9.41
CA CYS A 23 -10.91 -5.76 8.66
C CYS A 23 -12.10 -5.61 7.71
N LYS A 24 -12.94 -4.59 7.91
CA LYS A 24 -14.03 -4.21 7.00
C LYS A 24 -13.68 -3.01 6.10
N GLY A 25 -12.52 -2.41 6.34
CA GLY A 25 -11.99 -1.29 5.57
C GLY A 25 -11.19 -1.71 4.33
N LYS A 26 -10.39 -0.78 3.79
CA LYS A 26 -9.43 -1.11 2.72
C LYS A 26 -8.22 -1.84 3.29
N GLU A 27 -7.65 -2.78 2.53
CA GLU A 27 -6.38 -3.38 2.94
C GLU A 27 -5.23 -2.57 2.33
N ALA A 28 -4.13 -2.41 3.07
CA ALA A 28 -2.92 -1.85 2.52
C ALA A 28 -1.66 -2.61 2.94
N ASN A 29 -0.68 -2.68 2.04
CA ASN A 29 0.69 -3.04 2.38
C ASN A 29 1.50 -1.75 2.54
N TYR A 30 2.14 -1.57 3.68
CA TYR A 30 2.97 -0.42 3.99
C TYR A 30 4.43 -0.83 4.08
N TYR A 31 5.23 -0.25 3.20
CA TYR A 31 6.65 -0.52 3.06
C TYR A 31 7.45 0.72 3.43
N VAL A 32 8.42 0.58 4.34
CA VAL A 32 9.41 1.62 4.64
C VAL A 32 10.76 1.14 4.17
N ALA A 33 11.43 1.98 3.39
CA ALA A 33 12.76 1.71 2.88
C ALA A 33 13.70 2.90 3.08
N LYS A 34 14.98 2.63 2.87
CA LYS A 34 16.03 3.64 2.64
C LYS A 34 16.57 3.46 1.23
N PHE A 35 17.19 4.49 0.67
CA PHE A 35 17.91 4.33 -0.60
C PHE A 35 19.13 3.43 -0.41
N THR A 36 19.42 2.59 -1.40
CA THR A 36 20.72 1.90 -1.49
C THR A 36 21.82 2.91 -1.81
N LYS A 37 23.09 2.50 -1.77
CA LYS A 37 24.22 3.35 -2.21
C LYS A 37 24.10 3.85 -3.65
N LYS A 38 23.36 3.11 -4.50
CA LYS A 38 23.08 3.45 -5.91
C LYS A 38 21.63 3.94 -6.12
N GLY A 39 20.89 4.13 -5.03
CA GLY A 39 19.50 4.52 -5.02
C GLY A 39 19.29 5.98 -5.38
N THR A 40 18.23 6.26 -6.13
CA THR A 40 17.83 7.64 -6.43
C THR A 40 16.31 7.79 -6.30
N PRO A 41 15.80 8.98 -5.91
CA PRO A 41 14.37 9.25 -5.90
C PRO A 41 13.72 9.02 -7.26
N LYS A 42 14.40 9.39 -8.35
CA LYS A 42 13.91 9.20 -9.73
C LYS A 42 13.71 7.72 -10.07
N GLY A 43 14.70 6.87 -9.77
CA GLY A 43 14.62 5.44 -10.06
C GLY A 43 13.58 4.72 -9.21
N TRP A 44 13.48 5.06 -7.92
CA TRP A 44 12.42 4.54 -7.04
C TRP A 44 11.02 4.98 -7.49
N LEU A 45 10.85 6.26 -7.86
CA LEU A 45 9.56 6.76 -8.35
C LEU A 45 9.17 6.09 -9.68
N GLN A 46 10.14 5.81 -10.55
CA GLN A 46 9.91 5.03 -11.77
C GLN A 46 9.41 3.62 -11.45
N ALA A 47 10.07 2.90 -10.54
CA ALA A 47 9.61 1.58 -10.10
C ALA A 47 8.19 1.62 -9.54
N THR A 48 7.87 2.65 -8.76
CA THR A 48 6.52 2.84 -8.20
C THR A 48 5.48 3.08 -9.30
N ARG A 49 5.81 3.84 -10.35
CA ARG A 49 4.90 4.05 -11.49
C ARG A 49 4.64 2.76 -12.25
N MET A 50 5.65 1.92 -12.44
CA MET A 50 5.49 0.59 -13.05
C MET A 50 4.58 -0.29 -12.18
N HIS A 51 4.80 -0.31 -10.86
CA HIS A 51 3.94 -1.04 -9.93
C HIS A 51 2.47 -0.55 -9.96
N GLN A 52 2.24 0.76 -10.10
CA GLN A 52 0.89 1.29 -10.27
C GLN A 52 0.27 0.89 -11.62
N ALA A 53 1.05 0.93 -12.71
CA ALA A 53 0.59 0.51 -14.04
C ALA A 53 0.16 -0.95 -14.03
N PHE A 54 0.96 -1.82 -13.41
CA PHE A 54 0.66 -3.24 -13.25
C PHE A 54 -0.76 -3.50 -12.71
N TYR A 55 -1.17 -2.83 -11.64
CA TYR A 55 -2.54 -2.98 -11.14
C TYR A 55 -3.60 -2.31 -12.03
N LYS A 56 -3.30 -1.11 -12.53
CA LYS A 56 -4.26 -0.31 -13.30
C LYS A 56 -4.63 -0.99 -14.62
N ASP A 57 -3.65 -1.53 -15.32
CA ASP A 57 -3.83 -2.16 -16.63
C ASP A 57 -4.65 -3.47 -16.53
N ARG A 58 -4.77 -4.02 -15.31
CA ARG A 58 -5.60 -5.18 -14.97
C ARG A 58 -6.95 -4.79 -14.35
N GLY A 59 -7.33 -3.52 -14.42
CA GLY A 59 -8.62 -3.00 -13.95
C GLY A 59 -8.80 -3.04 -12.43
N SER A 60 -7.71 -3.12 -11.67
CA SER A 60 -7.73 -3.15 -10.20
C SER A 60 -7.85 -1.75 -9.61
N ASP A 61 -8.53 -1.63 -8.47
CA ASP A 61 -8.58 -0.40 -7.66
C ASP A 61 -7.40 -0.26 -6.69
N ILE A 62 -6.39 -1.13 -6.78
CA ILE A 62 -5.17 -1.02 -5.98
C ILE A 62 -4.35 0.19 -6.43
N LEU A 63 -4.14 1.11 -5.49
CA LEU A 63 -3.29 2.28 -5.64
C LEU A 63 -1.94 2.08 -4.96
N VAL A 64 -0.87 2.46 -5.65
CA VAL A 64 0.48 2.57 -5.10
C VAL A 64 0.78 4.03 -4.82
N VAL A 65 0.92 4.37 -3.54
CA VAL A 65 1.14 5.72 -3.02
C VAL A 65 2.59 5.85 -2.56
N PRO A 66 3.51 6.38 -3.38
CA PRO A 66 4.87 6.71 -2.97
C PRO A 66 4.89 7.98 -2.12
N MET A 67 5.69 7.98 -1.05
CA MET A 67 5.87 9.12 -0.17
C MET A 67 7.35 9.25 0.22
N LEU A 68 7.87 10.48 0.14
CA LEU A 68 9.15 10.85 0.75
C LEU A 68 8.88 11.34 2.17
N GLN A 69 9.61 10.80 3.14
CA GLN A 69 9.50 11.20 4.54
C GLN A 69 10.67 12.08 4.93
N TYR A 70 10.36 13.20 5.57
CA TYR A 70 11.31 14.15 6.13
C TYR A 70 11.17 14.14 7.64
N LYS A 71 12.25 14.42 8.38
CA LYS A 71 12.12 14.59 9.83
C LYS A 71 11.45 15.93 10.11
N ARG A 72 10.62 15.92 11.15
CA ARG A 72 10.09 17.11 11.79
C ARG A 72 10.56 17.10 13.24
N ASP A 73 11.08 18.23 13.73
CA ASP A 73 11.47 18.36 15.14
C ASP A 73 10.25 18.66 16.04
N SER A 74 10.49 18.82 17.34
CA SER A 74 9.45 19.13 18.33
C SER A 74 8.80 20.51 18.15
N GLU A 75 9.47 21.42 17.46
CA GLU A 75 8.99 22.78 17.18
C GLU A 75 8.21 22.85 15.85
N GLY A 76 8.22 21.76 15.08
CA GLY A 76 7.51 21.65 13.80
C GLY A 76 8.37 21.96 12.57
N ASN A 77 9.65 22.29 12.74
CA ASN A 77 10.56 22.56 11.63
C ASN A 77 10.89 21.27 10.88
N ILE A 78 11.02 21.36 9.55
CA ILE A 78 11.29 20.22 8.67
C ILE A 78 12.76 20.22 8.29
N THR A 79 13.41 19.05 8.32
CA THR A 79 14.74 18.90 7.74
C THR A 79 14.63 18.66 6.23
N ASP A 80 15.37 19.42 5.41
CA ASP A 80 15.30 19.33 3.94
C ASP A 80 15.74 17.99 3.36
N LYS A 81 16.50 17.20 4.13
CA LYS A 81 16.99 15.89 3.68
C LYS A 81 15.92 14.83 3.86
N VAL A 82 15.69 14.05 2.80
CA VAL A 82 14.85 12.84 2.86
C VAL A 82 15.39 11.90 3.94
N HIS A 83 14.55 11.58 4.90
CA HIS A 83 14.87 10.67 5.99
C HIS A 83 14.60 9.20 5.60
N ARG A 84 13.43 8.94 5.01
CA ARG A 84 12.97 7.62 4.59
C ARG A 84 12.10 7.74 3.35
N ILE A 85 11.89 6.63 2.67
CA ILE A 85 10.90 6.52 1.61
C ILE A 85 9.87 5.46 2.00
N THR A 86 8.63 5.68 1.60
CA THR A 86 7.54 4.77 1.87
C THR A 86 6.69 4.54 0.66
N SER A 87 6.22 3.31 0.52
CA SER A 87 5.25 2.92 -0.50
C SER A 87 4.07 2.27 0.22
N MET A 88 2.89 2.86 0.08
CA MET A 88 1.65 2.27 0.57
C MET A 88 0.86 1.75 -0.63
N VAL A 89 0.59 0.46 -0.65
CA VAL A 89 -0.19 -0.21 -1.69
C VAL A 89 -1.57 -0.49 -1.10
N VAL A 90 -2.58 0.29 -1.47
CA VAL A 90 -3.91 0.29 -0.83
C VAL A 90 -4.99 -0.07 -1.84
N GLY A 91 -5.96 -0.90 -1.46
CA GLY A 91 -7.06 -1.30 -2.35
C GLY A 91 -8.25 -1.89 -1.60
N SER A 92 -9.35 -2.10 -2.31
CA SER A 92 -10.50 -2.81 -1.75
C SER A 92 -10.14 -4.25 -1.37
N GLN A 93 -10.91 -4.83 -0.45
CA GLN A 93 -10.78 -6.25 -0.09
C GLN A 93 -11.00 -7.16 -1.30
N GLU A 94 -11.94 -6.79 -2.17
CA GLU A 94 -12.23 -7.51 -3.40
C GLU A 94 -11.03 -7.55 -4.34
N SER A 95 -10.40 -6.40 -4.64
CA SER A 95 -9.20 -6.39 -5.47
C SER A 95 -8.04 -7.18 -4.86
N TRP A 96 -7.86 -7.12 -3.54
CA TRP A 96 -6.83 -7.90 -2.87
C TRP A 96 -7.13 -9.40 -2.89
N LYS A 97 -8.40 -9.80 -2.75
CA LYS A 97 -8.83 -11.18 -2.91
C LYS A 97 -8.55 -11.66 -4.34
N LYS A 98 -8.99 -10.91 -5.34
CA LYS A 98 -8.77 -11.20 -6.76
C LYS A 98 -7.28 -11.28 -7.10
N TRP A 99 -6.46 -10.38 -6.56
CA TRP A 99 -5.00 -10.45 -6.68
C TRP A 99 -4.44 -11.76 -6.11
N ARG A 100 -4.81 -12.14 -4.88
CA ARG A 100 -4.35 -13.39 -4.26
C ARG A 100 -4.76 -14.64 -5.05
N GLU A 101 -5.98 -14.66 -5.58
CA GLU A 101 -6.51 -15.77 -6.38
C GLU A 101 -5.80 -15.89 -7.74
N ASN A 102 -5.41 -14.76 -8.34
CA ASN A 102 -4.79 -14.73 -9.66
C ASN A 102 -3.26 -14.81 -9.64
N ARG A 103 -2.62 -14.48 -8.50
CA ARG A 103 -1.15 -14.37 -8.42
C ARG A 103 -0.43 -15.65 -8.84
N ASP A 104 -0.98 -16.80 -8.52
CA ASP A 104 -0.35 -18.09 -8.83
C ASP A 104 -0.66 -18.55 -10.28
N ASN A 105 -1.48 -17.78 -11.02
CA ASN A 105 -1.89 -18.03 -12.41
C ASN A 105 -1.55 -16.85 -13.34
N LEU A 106 -0.56 -16.03 -12.98
CA LEU A 106 -0.07 -14.94 -13.84
C LEU A 106 0.50 -15.51 -15.15
N THR A 107 0.31 -14.78 -16.24
CA THR A 107 1.01 -15.11 -17.49
C THR A 107 2.51 -14.84 -17.34
N GLU A 108 3.33 -15.39 -18.25
CA GLU A 108 4.76 -15.08 -18.31
C GLU A 108 4.99 -13.57 -18.45
N ALA A 109 4.24 -12.91 -19.34
CA ALA A 109 4.31 -11.46 -19.54
C ALA A 109 3.94 -10.68 -18.27
N ASP A 110 2.92 -11.12 -17.53
CA ASP A 110 2.56 -10.50 -16.25
C ASP A 110 3.67 -10.67 -15.21
N SER A 111 4.28 -11.85 -15.16
CA SER A 111 5.37 -12.17 -14.23
C SER A 111 6.61 -11.33 -14.53
N ASP A 112 6.97 -11.18 -15.81
CA ASP A 112 8.07 -10.34 -16.27
C ASP A 112 7.84 -8.86 -15.93
N GLU A 113 6.62 -8.35 -16.13
CA GLU A 113 6.27 -6.98 -15.76
C GLU A 113 6.40 -6.76 -14.25
N TYR A 114 5.91 -7.72 -13.46
CA TYR A 114 6.00 -7.70 -12.01
C TYR A 114 7.45 -7.68 -11.54
N ASP A 115 8.26 -8.63 -12.03
CA ASP A 115 9.67 -8.78 -11.68
C ASP A 115 10.50 -7.58 -12.12
N ALA A 116 10.17 -6.96 -13.26
CA ALA A 116 10.85 -5.76 -13.74
C ALA A 116 10.71 -4.59 -12.76
N TYR A 117 9.51 -4.31 -12.24
CA TYR A 117 9.35 -3.23 -11.28
C TYR A 117 9.95 -3.59 -9.92
N VAL A 118 9.83 -4.84 -9.47
CA VAL A 118 10.43 -5.31 -8.20
C VAL A 118 11.96 -5.17 -8.25
N SER A 119 12.58 -5.61 -9.35
CA SER A 119 14.01 -5.48 -9.59
C SER A 119 14.46 -4.02 -9.57
N LEU A 120 13.72 -3.14 -10.26
CA LEU A 120 14.03 -1.71 -10.25
C LEU A 120 13.85 -1.08 -8.85
N TYR A 121 12.81 -1.47 -8.12
CA TYR A 121 12.57 -1.03 -6.76
C TYR A 121 13.72 -1.44 -5.82
N ASN A 122 14.13 -2.70 -5.86
CA ASN A 122 15.19 -3.26 -5.03
C ASN A 122 16.58 -2.73 -5.40
N LYS A 123 16.81 -2.40 -6.68
CA LYS A 123 18.04 -1.72 -7.12
C LYS A 123 18.21 -0.37 -6.42
N HIS A 124 17.11 0.36 -6.24
CA HIS A 124 17.16 1.71 -5.67
C HIS A 124 16.90 1.75 -4.16
N THR A 125 16.31 0.72 -3.58
CA THR A 125 15.84 0.77 -2.19
C THR A 125 16.19 -0.49 -1.42
N GLU A 126 16.33 -0.35 -0.10
CA GLU A 126 16.48 -1.46 0.84
C GLU A 126 15.32 -1.38 1.84
N LEU A 127 14.44 -2.38 1.81
CA LEU A 127 13.29 -2.47 2.71
C LEU A 127 13.77 -2.64 4.15
N THR A 128 13.16 -1.87 5.05
CA THR A 128 13.47 -1.86 6.48
C THR A 128 12.26 -2.24 7.33
N VAL A 129 11.05 -1.98 6.83
CA VAL A 129 9.79 -2.31 7.49
C VAL A 129 8.78 -2.75 6.45
N GLN A 130 8.00 -3.78 6.79
CA GLN A 130 6.82 -4.20 6.05
C GLN A 130 5.67 -4.39 7.05
N ARG A 131 4.48 -3.86 6.73
CA ARG A 131 3.27 -4.00 7.55
C ARG A 131 2.07 -4.24 6.65
N LYS A 132 1.14 -5.06 7.13
CA LYS A 132 -0.22 -5.14 6.61
C LYS A 132 -1.11 -4.23 7.43
N LEU A 133 -1.91 -3.39 6.79
CA LEU A 133 -2.76 -2.41 7.42
C LEU A 133 -4.23 -2.65 7.04
N CYS A 134 -5.10 -2.44 8.01
CA CYS A 134 -6.52 -2.18 7.77
C CYS A 134 -6.75 -0.67 7.81
N ILE A 135 -7.25 -0.09 6.74
CA ILE A 135 -7.57 1.33 6.63
C ILE A 135 -9.07 1.49 6.88
N LEU A 136 -9.42 2.02 8.06
CA LEU A 136 -10.79 2.19 8.56
C LEU A 136 -11.46 3.46 8.06
#